data_AF-A0A1G2Z5L4-F1
#
_entry.id   AF-A0A1G2Z5L4-F1
#
_cell.length_a   1.000
_cell.length_b   1.000
_cell.length_c   1.000
_cell.angle_alpha   90.00
_cell.angle_beta   90.00
_cell.angle_gamma   90.00
#
_symmetry.space_group_name_H-M   'P 1'
#
loop_
_entity.id
_entity.type
_entity.pdbx_description
1 polymer ?
#
loop_
_entity_poly.entity_id
_entity_poly.type
_entity_poly.pdbx_seq_one_letter_code
_entity_poly.pdbx_strand_id
1 'polypeptide(L)'
;MSAIRIFSGTYCHAEEIVHAVAQTLGSRLLGDSDVVGRVAERFGVAQKKLERTLAGGVSVFNNFTHEKQHNTSYLRLEIARLLAGDDYVFAGFCTQLVPPEISHILSVCIIADFDDRCANAMQQRNVSNSEARRIVQKDDESRFLWTDHVLGKSPWDSNLYDLLIPTNHLDVSGAVELICENAVSAVLKPTETSLRAMKDFCLAAEVEVALGKAGHDVTVTAKAAKVTLTINKHTIMLSRLEDDLRKIAGRVEGVAEAETKVGPGFYQPGVYRQLDPEMPGRVLLVDDEKEFVQTLSERLQMRDMGSTVAYDGQQALSLLSEEEPEVIVLDLRMPGIDGIEVLRRIKQEHQNVEVIVLTGHGSEKDREVCMELGAFAYLQKPVDMERLSQTMQQAYRKVKARADPNDADHAKEGQ
;
A
#
# COMPACT_ATOMS: atom_id res chain seq x y z
N MET A 1 -3.70 -1.06 -31.53
CA MET A 1 -5.14 -1.17 -31.20
C MET A 1 -5.36 -0.35 -29.93
N SER A 2 -6.56 -0.32 -29.37
CA SER A 2 -6.84 0.41 -28.13
C SER A 2 -6.76 -0.56 -26.97
N ALA A 3 -5.96 -0.24 -25.93
CA ALA A 3 -5.93 -1.07 -24.73
C ALA A 3 -7.33 -1.07 -24.08
N ILE A 4 -7.69 -2.19 -23.45
CA ILE A 4 -8.94 -2.31 -22.70
C ILE A 4 -8.57 -2.47 -21.25
N ARG A 5 -9.26 -1.76 -20.37
CA ARG A 5 -9.16 -1.96 -18.92
C ARG A 5 -10.50 -2.43 -18.39
N ILE A 6 -10.48 -3.53 -17.65
CA ILE A 6 -11.66 -4.21 -17.13
C ILE A 6 -11.55 -4.29 -15.61
N PHE A 7 -12.48 -3.64 -14.92
CA PHE A 7 -12.70 -3.84 -13.50
C PHE A 7 -13.98 -4.65 -13.29
N SER A 8 -14.09 -5.41 -12.21
CA SER A 8 -15.26 -6.25 -12.01
C SER A 8 -15.55 -6.54 -10.55
N GLY A 9 -16.81 -6.83 -10.25
CA GLY A 9 -17.17 -7.58 -9.04
C GLY A 9 -16.58 -9.00 -9.03
N THR A 10 -16.63 -9.68 -7.89
CA THR A 10 -16.37 -11.13 -7.85
C THR A 10 -17.62 -11.92 -8.23
N TYR A 11 -17.45 -13.12 -8.78
CA TYR A 11 -18.56 -14.03 -9.11
C TYR A 11 -19.56 -13.48 -10.15
N CYS A 12 -19.12 -12.60 -11.05
CA CYS A 12 -19.89 -12.07 -12.18
C CYS A 12 -19.39 -12.60 -13.54
N HIS A 13 -18.83 -13.80 -13.60
CA HIS A 13 -18.22 -14.38 -14.82
C HIS A 13 -17.13 -13.53 -15.48
N ALA A 14 -16.56 -12.56 -14.76
CA ALA A 14 -15.56 -11.65 -15.30
C ALA A 14 -14.34 -12.37 -15.86
N GLU A 15 -13.86 -13.44 -15.20
CA GLU A 15 -12.72 -14.21 -15.69
C GLU A 15 -13.00 -14.82 -17.07
N GLU A 16 -14.16 -15.45 -17.26
CA GLU A 16 -14.59 -16.03 -18.53
C GLU A 16 -14.70 -14.95 -19.63
N ILE A 17 -15.34 -13.82 -19.32
CA ILE A 17 -15.54 -12.70 -20.25
C ILE A 17 -14.19 -12.10 -20.65
N VAL A 18 -13.32 -11.80 -19.69
CA VAL A 18 -12.01 -11.17 -19.92
C VAL A 18 -11.12 -12.04 -20.81
N HIS A 19 -11.06 -13.35 -20.54
CA HIS A 19 -10.30 -14.27 -21.38
C HIS A 19 -10.86 -14.35 -22.81
N ALA A 20 -12.18 -14.43 -22.96
CA ALA A 20 -12.82 -14.49 -24.27
C ALA A 20 -12.65 -13.18 -25.06
N VAL A 21 -12.71 -12.02 -24.42
CA VAL A 21 -12.41 -10.72 -25.05
C VAL A 21 -10.96 -10.67 -25.54
N ALA A 22 -9.99 -11.05 -24.70
CA ALA A 22 -8.58 -11.06 -25.09
C ALA A 22 -8.32 -12.00 -26.27
N GLN A 23 -8.92 -13.19 -26.27
CA GLN A 23 -8.83 -14.15 -27.38
C GLN A 23 -9.45 -13.60 -28.67
N THR A 24 -10.64 -13.00 -28.58
CA THR A 24 -11.38 -12.48 -29.74
C THR A 24 -10.63 -11.33 -30.42
N LEU A 25 -9.97 -10.47 -29.63
CA LEU A 25 -9.21 -9.34 -30.14
C LEU A 25 -7.76 -9.70 -30.52
N GLY A 26 -7.28 -10.90 -30.18
CA GLY A 26 -5.88 -11.30 -30.34
C GLY A 26 -4.92 -10.52 -29.43
N SER A 27 -5.43 -9.96 -28.34
CA SER A 27 -4.68 -9.13 -27.38
C SER A 27 -4.12 -9.97 -26.25
N ARG A 28 -3.04 -9.49 -25.62
CA ARG A 28 -2.46 -10.15 -24.43
C ARG A 28 -3.28 -9.78 -23.20
N LEU A 29 -3.65 -10.77 -22.39
CA LEU A 29 -4.29 -10.56 -21.09
C LEU A 29 -3.22 -10.29 -20.02
N LEU A 30 -3.40 -9.23 -19.23
CA LEU A 30 -2.61 -8.95 -18.03
C LEU A 30 -3.53 -8.74 -16.83
N GLY A 31 -3.34 -9.57 -15.80
CA GLY A 31 -3.98 -9.41 -14.50
C GLY A 31 -3.11 -8.65 -13.50
N ASP A 32 -3.67 -8.39 -12.32
CA ASP A 32 -2.93 -7.78 -11.21
C ASP A 32 -1.65 -8.57 -10.84
N SER A 33 -1.70 -9.90 -10.88
CA SER A 33 -0.54 -10.75 -10.57
C SER A 33 0.62 -10.54 -11.54
N ASP A 34 0.34 -10.29 -12.82
CA ASP A 34 1.36 -10.03 -13.82
C ASP A 34 2.05 -8.69 -13.58
N VAL A 35 1.26 -7.67 -13.24
CA VAL A 35 1.77 -6.32 -12.92
C VAL A 35 2.58 -6.36 -11.63
N VAL A 36 2.05 -7.02 -10.59
CA VAL A 36 2.72 -7.20 -9.32
C VAL A 36 4.05 -7.95 -9.49
N GLY A 37 4.09 -9.03 -10.28
CA GLY A 37 5.32 -9.78 -10.53
C GLY A 37 6.41 -8.92 -11.17
N ARG A 38 6.04 -8.11 -12.17
CA ARG A 38 6.97 -7.17 -12.83
C ARG A 38 7.49 -6.10 -11.87
N VAL A 39 6.60 -5.55 -11.03
CA VAL A 39 6.98 -4.56 -10.02
C VAL A 39 7.91 -5.17 -8.97
N ALA A 40 7.61 -6.38 -8.49
CA ALA A 40 8.42 -7.09 -7.52
C ALA A 40 9.84 -7.30 -8.03
N GLU A 41 9.99 -7.78 -9.27
CA GLU A 41 11.28 -7.98 -9.93
C GLU A 41 12.03 -6.65 -10.14
N ARG A 42 11.34 -5.63 -10.64
CA ARG A 42 11.98 -4.35 -11.02
C ARG A 42 12.41 -3.51 -9.83
N PHE A 43 11.65 -3.52 -8.73
CA PHE A 43 11.87 -2.64 -7.58
C PHE A 43 12.33 -3.39 -6.32
N GLY A 44 12.50 -4.71 -6.37
CA GLY A 44 12.95 -5.51 -5.23
C GLY A 44 11.94 -5.55 -4.07
N VAL A 45 10.64 -5.40 -4.37
CA VAL A 45 9.58 -5.41 -3.37
C VAL A 45 8.94 -6.80 -3.32
N ALA A 46 8.73 -7.35 -2.12
CA ALA A 46 8.06 -8.65 -1.98
C ALA A 46 6.65 -8.62 -2.59
N GLN A 47 6.34 -9.59 -3.45
CA GLN A 47 5.04 -9.73 -4.12
C GLN A 47 3.86 -9.66 -3.14
N LYS A 48 3.95 -10.35 -2.00
CA LYS A 48 2.91 -10.33 -0.95
C LYS A 48 2.60 -8.92 -0.41
N LYS A 49 3.59 -8.02 -0.38
CA LYS A 49 3.39 -6.61 0.06
C LYS A 49 2.60 -5.82 -0.99
N LEU A 50 2.89 -6.04 -2.27
CA LEU A 50 2.17 -5.40 -3.38
C LEU A 50 0.73 -5.92 -3.47
N GLU A 51 0.52 -7.23 -3.31
CA GLU A 51 -0.83 -7.83 -3.28
C GLU A 51 -1.66 -7.26 -2.12
N ARG A 52 -1.06 -7.09 -0.94
CA ARG A 52 -1.70 -6.42 0.21
C ARG A 52 -2.01 -4.95 -0.06
N THR A 53 -1.21 -4.27 -0.89
CA THR A 53 -1.48 -2.88 -1.27
C THR A 53 -2.77 -2.77 -2.09
N LEU A 54 -3.02 -3.74 -2.97
CA LEU A 54 -4.21 -3.80 -3.84
C LEU A 54 -5.46 -4.28 -3.10
N ALA A 55 -5.37 -5.37 -2.34
CA ALA A 55 -6.52 -6.07 -1.78
C ALA A 55 -6.64 -5.98 -0.24
N GLY A 56 -5.68 -5.35 0.44
CA GLY A 56 -5.65 -5.27 1.90
C GLY A 56 -6.19 -3.96 2.47
N GLY A 57 -6.60 -4.01 3.74
CA GLY A 57 -6.87 -2.82 4.54
C GLY A 57 -5.65 -1.91 4.66
N VAL A 58 -5.86 -0.65 5.04
CA VAL A 58 -4.76 0.30 5.30
C VAL A 58 -3.88 -0.31 6.41
N SER A 59 -2.59 -0.54 6.11
CA SER A 59 -1.60 -0.94 7.11
C SER A 59 -1.73 -0.03 8.34
N VAL A 60 -1.72 -0.62 9.53
CA VAL A 60 -1.79 0.14 10.79
C VAL A 60 -0.60 1.09 10.95
N PHE A 61 0.51 0.80 10.27
CA PHE A 61 1.72 1.62 10.23
C PHE A 61 1.78 2.59 9.03
N ASN A 62 0.79 2.56 8.12
CA ASN A 62 0.86 3.32 6.86
C ASN A 62 0.95 4.84 7.05
N ASN A 63 0.42 5.35 8.17
CA ASN A 63 0.54 6.77 8.53
C ASN A 63 2.01 7.22 8.66
N PHE A 64 2.94 6.28 8.86
CA PHE A 64 4.37 6.55 9.03
C PHE A 64 5.21 5.98 7.89
N THR A 65 4.97 4.74 7.46
CA THR A 65 5.86 4.12 6.46
C THR A 65 5.68 4.65 5.04
N HIS A 66 4.52 5.25 4.74
CA HIS A 66 4.09 5.57 3.37
C HIS A 66 4.21 4.38 2.40
N GLU A 67 4.21 3.16 2.93
CA GLU A 67 4.46 1.94 2.16
C GLU A 67 3.37 1.71 1.13
N LYS A 68 2.11 2.00 1.47
CA LYS A 68 0.99 1.90 0.52
C LYS A 68 1.16 2.89 -0.63
N GLN A 69 1.57 4.13 -0.35
CA GLN A 69 1.81 5.16 -1.36
C GLN A 69 2.97 4.78 -2.28
N HIS A 70 4.11 4.35 -1.73
CA HIS A 70 5.25 3.90 -2.52
C HIS A 70 4.90 2.71 -3.42
N ASN A 71 4.26 1.67 -2.87
CA ASN A 71 3.82 0.52 -3.65
C ASN A 71 2.82 0.92 -4.75
N THR A 72 1.88 1.82 -4.44
CA THR A 72 0.93 2.36 -5.42
C THR A 72 1.67 3.10 -6.55
N SER A 73 2.70 3.90 -6.23
CA SER A 73 3.50 4.61 -7.23
C SER A 73 4.26 3.65 -8.16
N TYR A 74 4.78 2.54 -7.63
CA TYR A 74 5.44 1.52 -8.45
C TYR A 74 4.47 0.80 -9.38
N LEU A 75 3.28 0.43 -8.87
CA LEU A 75 2.21 -0.17 -9.68
C LEU A 75 1.73 0.81 -10.78
N ARG A 76 1.57 2.09 -10.44
CA ARG A 76 1.16 3.14 -11.37
C ARG A 76 2.19 3.31 -12.49
N LEU A 77 3.47 3.32 -12.16
CA LEU A 77 4.55 3.44 -13.14
C LEU A 77 4.62 2.21 -14.06
N GLU A 78 4.47 1.00 -13.54
CA GLU A 78 4.49 -0.20 -14.39
C GLU A 78 3.29 -0.24 -15.34
N ILE A 79 2.09 0.11 -14.87
CA ILE A 79 0.91 0.27 -15.74
C ILE A 79 1.15 1.33 -16.82
N ALA A 80 1.68 2.50 -16.47
CA ALA A 80 1.97 3.55 -17.44
C ALA A 80 2.92 3.09 -18.56
N ARG A 81 3.92 2.27 -18.21
CA ARG A 81 4.86 1.69 -19.18
C ARG A 81 4.22 0.63 -20.06
N LEU A 82 3.39 -0.23 -19.48
CA LEU A 82 2.68 -1.27 -20.22
C LEU A 82 1.69 -0.66 -21.23
N LEU A 83 1.02 0.43 -20.87
CA LEU A 83 0.11 1.17 -21.76
C LEU A 83 0.81 1.80 -22.97
N ALA A 84 2.08 2.16 -22.84
CA ALA A 84 2.85 2.72 -23.94
C ALA A 84 3.33 1.65 -24.96
N GLY A 85 3.12 0.37 -24.67
CA GLY A 85 3.63 -0.77 -25.43
C GLY A 85 2.57 -1.48 -26.29
N ASP A 86 2.40 -2.78 -26.04
CA ASP A 86 1.54 -3.68 -26.82
C ASP A 86 0.03 -3.46 -26.58
N ASP A 87 -0.78 -4.10 -27.43
CA ASP A 87 -2.23 -4.20 -27.27
C ASP A 87 -2.59 -5.20 -26.15
N TYR A 88 -2.94 -4.67 -24.98
CA TYR A 88 -3.31 -5.43 -23.80
C TYR A 88 -4.79 -5.29 -23.44
N VAL A 89 -5.34 -6.38 -22.90
CA VAL A 89 -6.53 -6.35 -22.05
C VAL A 89 -6.04 -6.44 -20.61
N PHE A 90 -6.19 -5.35 -19.86
CA PHE A 90 -5.88 -5.30 -18.44
C PHE A 90 -7.12 -5.66 -17.63
N ALA A 91 -6.96 -6.50 -16.61
CA ALA A 91 -8.04 -6.84 -15.70
C ALA A 91 -7.59 -6.77 -14.23
N GLY A 92 -8.46 -6.23 -13.37
CA GLY A 92 -8.23 -6.19 -11.93
C GLY A 92 -8.00 -4.80 -11.34
N PHE A 93 -7.50 -4.74 -10.11
CA PHE A 93 -7.33 -3.52 -9.31
C PHE A 93 -6.42 -2.49 -9.96
N CYS A 94 -5.32 -2.92 -10.60
CA CYS A 94 -4.36 -2.01 -11.24
C CYS A 94 -4.98 -1.18 -12.38
N THR A 95 -6.11 -1.61 -12.96
CA THR A 95 -6.84 -0.84 -13.99
C THR A 95 -7.35 0.52 -13.50
N GLN A 96 -7.56 0.67 -12.19
CA GLN A 96 -8.04 1.90 -11.56
C GLN A 96 -6.95 2.98 -11.44
N LEU A 97 -5.69 2.63 -11.72
CA LEU A 97 -4.58 3.58 -11.76
C LEU A 97 -4.51 4.35 -13.08
N VAL A 98 -5.24 3.90 -14.10
CA VAL A 98 -5.25 4.51 -15.43
C VAL A 98 -6.13 5.76 -15.43
N PRO A 99 -5.60 6.94 -15.78
CA PRO A 99 -6.37 8.18 -15.77
C PRO A 99 -7.39 8.24 -16.92
N PRO A 100 -8.59 8.80 -16.70
CA PRO A 100 -9.64 8.91 -17.71
C PRO A 100 -9.26 9.85 -18.88
N GLU A 101 -8.25 10.70 -18.71
CA GLU A 101 -7.71 11.57 -19.75
C GLU A 101 -7.13 10.78 -20.93
N ILE A 102 -6.77 9.50 -20.72
CA ILE A 102 -6.33 8.58 -21.77
C ILE A 102 -7.55 7.97 -22.47
N SER A 103 -8.27 8.82 -23.19
CA SER A 103 -9.54 8.53 -23.87
C SER A 103 -9.53 7.45 -24.97
N HIS A 104 -8.35 6.95 -25.36
CA HIS A 104 -8.23 5.86 -26.33
C HIS A 104 -8.17 4.47 -25.67
N ILE A 105 -8.40 4.39 -24.36
CA ILE A 105 -8.50 3.14 -23.60
C ILE A 105 -9.96 2.91 -23.26
N LEU A 106 -10.51 1.75 -23.62
CA LEU A 106 -11.89 1.40 -23.25
C LEU A 106 -11.93 0.97 -21.78
N SER A 107 -12.75 1.67 -20.98
CA SER A 107 -12.95 1.38 -19.56
C SER A 107 -14.24 0.59 -19.36
N VAL A 108 -14.14 -0.66 -18.93
CA VAL A 108 -15.29 -1.56 -18.74
C VAL A 108 -15.43 -1.93 -17.26
N CYS A 109 -16.66 -1.96 -16.74
CA CYS A 109 -16.97 -2.56 -15.45
C CYS A 109 -17.95 -3.73 -15.61
N ILE A 110 -17.56 -4.91 -15.14
CA ILE A 110 -18.42 -6.10 -15.13
C ILE A 110 -19.05 -6.26 -13.74
N ILE A 111 -20.38 -6.19 -13.70
CA ILE A 111 -21.17 -6.18 -12.47
C ILE A 111 -22.28 -7.22 -12.53
N ALA A 112 -22.76 -7.60 -11.36
CA ALA A 112 -23.94 -8.44 -11.18
C ALA A 112 -24.58 -8.09 -9.83
N ASP A 113 -25.86 -8.41 -9.68
CA ASP A 113 -26.57 -8.19 -8.44
C ASP A 113 -25.96 -9.02 -7.30
N PHE A 114 -26.02 -8.48 -6.08
CA PHE A 114 -25.39 -9.10 -4.92
C PHE A 114 -25.88 -10.53 -4.67
N ASP A 115 -27.19 -10.77 -4.82
CA ASP A 115 -27.77 -12.10 -4.60
C ASP A 115 -27.35 -13.10 -5.69
N ASP A 116 -27.22 -12.68 -6.95
CA ASP A 116 -26.72 -13.52 -8.04
C ASP A 116 -25.25 -13.88 -7.83
N ARG A 117 -24.42 -12.90 -7.44
CA ARG A 117 -23.02 -13.14 -7.06
C ARG A 117 -22.91 -14.11 -5.89
N CYS A 118 -23.80 -14.01 -4.90
CA CYS A 118 -23.84 -14.95 -3.79
C CYS A 118 -24.24 -16.36 -4.23
N ALA A 119 -25.23 -16.50 -5.12
CA ALA A 119 -25.61 -17.79 -5.69
C ALA A 119 -24.46 -18.43 -6.47
N ASN A 120 -23.75 -17.64 -7.28
CA ASN A 120 -22.55 -18.06 -8.00
C ASN A 120 -21.42 -18.48 -7.05
N ALA A 121 -21.18 -17.70 -5.98
CA ALA A 121 -20.18 -18.03 -4.96
C ALA A 121 -20.52 -19.34 -4.23
N MET A 122 -21.79 -19.59 -3.89
CA MET A 122 -22.24 -20.84 -3.29
C MET A 122 -21.89 -22.04 -4.17
N GLN A 123 -22.18 -21.94 -5.47
CA GLN A 123 -21.91 -23.02 -6.43
C GLN A 123 -20.42 -23.23 -6.65
N GLN A 124 -19.66 -22.15 -6.90
CA GLN A 124 -18.23 -22.24 -7.24
C GLN A 124 -17.35 -22.63 -6.05
N ARG A 125 -17.69 -22.19 -4.83
CA ARG A 125 -16.91 -22.47 -3.61
C ARG A 125 -17.46 -23.65 -2.81
N ASN A 126 -18.64 -24.16 -3.15
CA ASN A 126 -19.37 -25.18 -2.39
C ASN A 126 -19.57 -24.78 -0.93
N VAL A 127 -20.12 -23.58 -0.70
CA VAL A 127 -20.32 -22.97 0.62
C VAL A 127 -21.79 -22.63 0.88
N SER A 128 -22.12 -22.41 2.15
CA SER A 128 -23.47 -21.95 2.55
C SER A 128 -23.77 -20.52 2.06
N ASN A 129 -25.05 -20.14 1.99
CA ASN A 129 -25.46 -18.78 1.60
C ASN A 129 -24.88 -17.71 2.55
N SER A 130 -24.89 -17.95 3.85
CA SER A 130 -24.32 -17.01 4.83
C SER A 130 -22.82 -16.81 4.64
N GLU A 131 -22.09 -17.87 4.31
CA GLU A 131 -20.66 -17.81 4.00
C GLU A 131 -20.39 -17.12 2.65
N ALA A 132 -21.15 -17.45 1.61
CA ALA A 132 -21.07 -16.79 0.31
C ALA A 132 -21.27 -15.27 0.43
N ARG A 133 -22.31 -14.83 1.16
CA ARG A 133 -22.57 -13.40 1.43
C ARG A 133 -21.38 -12.72 2.11
N ARG A 134 -20.76 -13.39 3.09
CA ARG A 134 -19.58 -12.85 3.79
C ARG A 134 -18.37 -12.72 2.87
N ILE A 135 -18.15 -13.69 1.98
CA ILE A 135 -17.07 -13.65 0.99
C ILE A 135 -17.28 -12.48 0.03
N VAL A 136 -18.46 -12.39 -0.59
CA VAL A 136 -18.81 -11.31 -1.54
C VAL A 136 -18.69 -9.93 -0.89
N GLN A 137 -19.17 -9.77 0.35
CA GLN A 137 -19.06 -8.51 1.08
C GLN A 137 -17.61 -8.09 1.35
N LYS A 138 -16.75 -9.03 1.77
CA LYS A 138 -15.33 -8.78 2.02
C LYS A 138 -14.58 -8.42 0.72
N ASP A 139 -14.93 -9.07 -0.38
CA ASP A 139 -14.38 -8.77 -1.70
C ASP A 139 -14.77 -7.36 -2.18
N ASP A 140 -15.99 -6.91 -1.89
CA ASP A 140 -16.49 -5.57 -2.23
C ASP A 140 -15.86 -4.49 -1.34
N GLU A 141 -15.66 -4.78 -0.06
CA GLU A 141 -14.92 -3.90 0.85
C GLU A 141 -13.50 -3.66 0.35
N SER A 142 -12.81 -4.70 -0.10
CA SER A 142 -11.44 -4.59 -0.65
C SER A 142 -11.40 -3.68 -1.89
N ARG A 143 -12.39 -3.81 -2.79
CA ARG A 143 -12.54 -2.93 -3.96
C ARG A 143 -12.81 -1.49 -3.58
N PHE A 144 -13.70 -1.28 -2.62
CA PHE A 144 -14.01 0.04 -2.11
C PHE A 144 -12.77 0.71 -1.51
N LEU A 145 -12.05 0.01 -0.64
CA LEU A 145 -10.84 0.53 -0.01
C LEU A 145 -9.74 0.88 -1.03
N TRP A 146 -9.67 0.12 -2.13
CA TRP A 146 -8.74 0.43 -3.21
C TRP A 146 -9.18 1.64 -4.02
N THR A 147 -10.42 1.68 -4.52
CA THR A 147 -10.89 2.79 -5.36
C THR A 147 -11.02 4.09 -4.59
N ASP A 148 -11.37 4.03 -3.31
CA ASP A 148 -11.33 5.20 -2.42
C ASP A 148 -9.88 5.70 -2.25
N HIS A 149 -8.92 4.80 -2.02
CA HIS A 149 -7.50 5.15 -1.90
C HIS A 149 -6.93 5.79 -3.17
N VAL A 150 -7.25 5.25 -4.36
CA VAL A 150 -6.65 5.74 -5.62
C VAL A 150 -7.43 6.87 -6.30
N LEU A 151 -8.77 6.93 -6.11
CA LEU A 151 -9.66 7.83 -6.85
C LEU A 151 -10.58 8.66 -5.94
N GLY A 152 -10.70 8.33 -4.65
CA GLY A 152 -11.66 8.96 -3.73
C GLY A 152 -13.12 8.71 -4.13
N LYS A 153 -13.39 7.56 -4.79
CA LYS A 153 -14.69 7.23 -5.38
C LYS A 153 -15.10 5.79 -5.09
N SER A 154 -16.40 5.56 -5.14
CA SER A 154 -16.98 4.22 -5.12
C SER A 154 -16.51 3.42 -6.34
N PRO A 155 -16.24 2.10 -6.20
CA PRO A 155 -15.83 1.26 -7.31
C PRO A 155 -16.91 1.11 -8.39
N TRP A 156 -18.15 1.46 -8.06
CA TRP A 156 -19.31 1.33 -8.93
C TRP A 156 -19.80 2.68 -9.49
N ASP A 157 -19.04 3.77 -9.30
CA ASP A 157 -19.37 5.08 -9.90
C ASP A 157 -19.32 4.96 -11.43
N SER A 158 -20.46 5.24 -12.09
CA SER A 158 -20.59 5.13 -13.54
C SER A 158 -19.68 6.09 -14.30
N ASN A 159 -19.20 7.17 -13.67
CA ASN A 159 -18.27 8.11 -14.31
C ASN A 159 -16.84 7.54 -14.45
N LEU A 160 -16.56 6.35 -13.89
CA LEU A 160 -15.26 5.68 -14.02
C LEU A 160 -15.14 4.81 -15.27
N TYR A 161 -16.27 4.52 -15.95
CA TYR A 161 -16.36 3.51 -16.99
C TYR A 161 -17.10 4.03 -18.21
N ASP A 162 -16.63 3.64 -19.38
CA ASP A 162 -17.30 3.89 -20.66
C ASP A 162 -18.44 2.88 -20.87
N LEU A 163 -18.29 1.66 -20.32
CA LEU A 163 -19.22 0.56 -20.48
C LEU A 163 -19.45 -0.19 -19.16
N LEU A 164 -20.71 -0.39 -18.80
CA LEU A 164 -21.13 -1.25 -17.69
C LEU A 164 -21.76 -2.52 -18.26
N ILE A 165 -21.31 -3.68 -17.78
CA ILE A 165 -21.74 -5.01 -18.24
C ILE A 165 -22.47 -5.72 -17.10
N PRO A 166 -23.81 -5.71 -17.09
CA PRO A 166 -24.63 -6.39 -16.08
C PRO A 166 -24.85 -7.87 -16.45
N THR A 167 -24.10 -8.79 -15.83
CA THR A 167 -24.14 -10.22 -16.20
C THR A 167 -25.35 -10.99 -15.65
N ASN A 168 -26.23 -10.32 -14.91
CA ASN A 168 -27.57 -10.81 -14.53
C ASN A 168 -28.58 -10.71 -15.69
N HIS A 169 -28.28 -9.89 -16.70
CA HIS A 169 -29.17 -9.68 -17.86
C HIS A 169 -28.50 -9.94 -19.20
N LEU A 170 -27.16 -10.06 -19.21
CA LEU A 170 -26.36 -10.32 -20.40
C LEU A 170 -25.50 -11.56 -20.15
N ASP A 171 -25.61 -12.54 -21.05
CA ASP A 171 -24.77 -13.73 -20.97
C ASP A 171 -23.32 -13.44 -21.36
N VAL A 172 -22.41 -14.39 -21.12
CA VAL A 172 -20.98 -14.23 -21.39
C VAL A 172 -20.74 -13.89 -22.87
N SER A 173 -21.43 -14.56 -23.79
CA SER A 173 -21.28 -14.34 -25.23
C SER A 173 -21.68 -12.92 -25.63
N GLY A 174 -22.86 -12.45 -25.19
CA GLY A 174 -23.33 -11.10 -25.46
C GLY A 174 -22.47 -10.02 -24.79
N ALA A 175 -21.93 -10.31 -23.60
CA ALA A 175 -20.98 -9.42 -22.94
C ALA A 175 -19.67 -9.27 -23.74
N VAL A 176 -19.13 -10.38 -24.25
CA VAL A 176 -17.91 -10.38 -25.07
C VAL A 176 -18.14 -9.63 -26.37
N GLU A 177 -19.27 -9.90 -27.06
CA GLU A 177 -19.65 -9.21 -28.30
C GLU A 177 -19.70 -7.69 -28.08
N LEU A 178 -20.45 -7.24 -27.06
CA LEU A 178 -20.62 -5.83 -26.75
C LEU A 178 -19.29 -5.13 -26.42
N ILE A 179 -18.41 -5.78 -25.64
CA ILE A 179 -17.08 -5.22 -25.33
C ILE A 179 -16.23 -5.12 -26.60
N CYS A 180 -16.19 -6.18 -27.42
CA CYS A 180 -15.35 -6.21 -28.62
C CYS A 180 -15.81 -5.21 -29.68
N GLU A 181 -17.12 -5.06 -29.89
CA GLU A 181 -17.71 -4.06 -30.79
C GLU A 181 -17.31 -2.64 -30.40
N ASN A 182 -17.38 -2.33 -29.10
CA ASN A 182 -17.01 -1.02 -28.60
C ASN A 182 -15.50 -0.79 -28.69
N ALA A 183 -14.67 -1.81 -28.42
CA ALA A 183 -13.21 -1.72 -28.46
C ALA A 183 -12.65 -1.35 -29.84
N VAL A 184 -13.31 -1.77 -30.92
CA VAL A 184 -12.90 -1.46 -32.30
C VAL A 184 -13.55 -0.19 -32.86
N SER A 185 -14.37 0.50 -32.05
CA SER A 185 -15.05 1.72 -32.45
C SER A 185 -14.06 2.81 -32.87
N ALA A 186 -14.41 3.57 -33.91
CA ALA A 186 -13.59 4.68 -34.39
C ALA A 186 -13.39 5.79 -33.32
N VAL A 187 -14.27 5.86 -32.32
CA VAL A 187 -14.20 6.83 -31.21
C VAL A 187 -12.98 6.58 -30.32
N LEU A 188 -12.54 5.33 -30.18
CA LEU A 188 -11.42 4.95 -29.32
C LEU A 188 -10.05 5.03 -30.00
N LYS A 189 -9.98 5.55 -31.23
CA LYS A 189 -8.70 5.70 -31.92
C LYS A 189 -7.80 6.70 -31.17
N PRO A 190 -6.48 6.42 -31.05
CA PRO A 190 -5.54 7.35 -30.43
C PRO A 190 -5.60 8.74 -31.07
N THR A 191 -5.92 9.74 -30.26
CA THR A 191 -5.83 11.15 -30.64
C THR A 191 -4.54 11.75 -30.08
N GLU A 192 -4.05 12.86 -30.66
CA GLU A 192 -2.87 13.54 -30.14
C GLU A 192 -3.04 13.95 -28.66
N THR A 193 -4.24 14.38 -28.28
CA THR A 193 -4.57 14.72 -26.88
C THR A 193 -4.43 13.50 -25.97
N SER A 194 -4.96 12.35 -26.39
CA SER A 194 -4.94 11.12 -25.62
C SER A 194 -3.53 10.51 -25.51
N LEU A 195 -2.75 10.55 -26.59
CA LEU A 195 -1.34 10.16 -26.59
C LEU A 195 -0.49 11.08 -25.71
N ARG A 196 -0.83 12.37 -25.65
CA ARG A 196 -0.18 13.31 -24.73
C ARG A 196 -0.54 13.00 -23.27
N ALA A 197 -1.81 12.73 -22.97
CA ALA A 197 -2.25 12.32 -21.64
C ALA A 197 -1.52 11.05 -21.17
N MET A 198 -1.27 10.09 -22.07
CA MET A 198 -0.50 8.89 -21.76
C MET A 198 0.97 9.20 -21.41
N LYS A 199 1.61 10.12 -22.16
CA LYS A 199 2.97 10.59 -21.86
C LYS A 199 3.03 11.35 -20.53
N ASP A 200 2.05 12.22 -20.30
CA ASP A 200 1.91 12.98 -19.05
C ASP A 200 1.71 12.04 -17.85
N PHE A 201 0.89 11.00 -18.00
CA PHE A 201 0.70 9.96 -16.98
C PHE A 201 2.00 9.23 -16.65
N CYS A 202 2.76 8.80 -17.67
CA CYS A 202 4.05 8.16 -17.48
C CYS A 202 5.05 9.09 -16.75
N LEU A 203 5.16 10.35 -17.18
CA LEU A 203 6.05 11.33 -16.56
C LEU A 203 5.69 11.59 -15.09
N ALA A 204 4.40 11.73 -14.80
CA ALA A 204 3.92 11.92 -13.43
C ALA A 204 4.27 10.72 -12.53
N ALA A 205 4.07 9.50 -13.02
CA ALA A 205 4.41 8.28 -12.27
C ALA A 205 5.91 8.12 -12.03
N GLU A 206 6.77 8.51 -12.98
CA GLU A 206 8.22 8.50 -12.81
C GLU A 206 8.70 9.49 -11.75
N VAL A 207 8.13 10.70 -11.76
CA VAL A 207 8.42 11.71 -10.73
C VAL A 207 7.91 11.28 -9.36
N GLU A 208 6.73 10.68 -9.28
CA GLU A 208 6.18 10.16 -8.03
C GLU A 208 7.08 9.08 -7.40
N VAL A 209 7.59 8.15 -8.21
CA VAL A 209 8.56 7.15 -7.76
C VAL A 209 9.87 7.77 -7.30
N ALA A 210 10.39 8.78 -8.02
CA ALA A 210 11.62 9.47 -7.63
C ALA A 210 11.47 10.21 -6.29
N LEU A 211 10.32 10.85 -6.07
CA LEU A 211 10.01 11.54 -4.82
C LEU A 211 9.81 10.56 -3.66
N GLY A 212 9.08 9.46 -3.88
CA GLY A 212 8.90 8.41 -2.87
C GLY A 212 10.22 7.78 -2.42
N LYS A 213 11.14 7.50 -3.36
CA LYS A 213 12.51 7.03 -3.03
C LYS A 213 13.31 8.01 -2.18
N ALA A 214 13.02 9.31 -2.29
CA ALA A 214 13.62 10.35 -1.46
C ALA A 214 12.86 10.60 -0.14
N GLY A 215 11.81 9.80 0.15
CA GLY A 215 11.02 9.88 1.37
C GLY A 215 9.92 10.94 1.34
N HIS A 216 9.51 11.39 0.14
CA HIS A 216 8.48 12.42 -0.02
C HIS A 216 7.14 11.84 -0.46
N ASP A 217 6.10 12.10 0.33
CA ASP A 217 4.70 11.77 0.01
C ASP A 217 3.96 13.02 -0.46
N VAL A 218 3.93 13.24 -1.78
CA VAL A 218 3.21 14.35 -2.43
C VAL A 218 2.47 13.86 -3.68
N THR A 219 1.36 14.50 -4.00
CA THR A 219 0.61 14.17 -5.22
C THR A 219 1.28 14.81 -6.43
N VAL A 220 1.54 14.02 -7.47
CA VAL A 220 2.20 14.46 -8.69
C VAL A 220 1.21 14.47 -9.85
N THR A 221 1.16 15.58 -10.59
CA THR A 221 0.45 15.66 -11.87
C THR A 221 1.38 16.23 -12.92
N ALA A 222 1.29 15.77 -14.16
CA ALA A 222 2.05 16.35 -15.27
C ALA A 222 1.12 16.79 -16.40
N LYS A 223 1.53 17.83 -17.12
CA LYS A 223 0.86 18.30 -18.33
C LYS A 223 1.87 18.93 -19.27
N ALA A 224 2.09 18.31 -20.43
CA ALA A 224 3.05 18.79 -21.44
C ALA A 224 4.44 19.09 -20.85
N ALA A 225 5.05 18.10 -20.19
CA ALA A 225 6.36 18.19 -19.53
C ALA A 225 6.48 19.15 -18.33
N LYS A 226 5.41 19.87 -17.99
CA LYS A 226 5.31 20.63 -16.74
C LYS A 226 4.72 19.75 -15.65
N VAL A 227 5.40 19.67 -14.51
CA VAL A 227 5.02 18.85 -13.36
C VAL A 227 4.58 19.75 -12.22
N THR A 228 3.40 19.47 -11.66
CA THR A 228 2.85 20.15 -10.49
C THR A 228 2.86 19.17 -9.31
N LEU A 229 3.56 19.55 -8.24
CA LEU A 229 3.69 18.80 -7.00
C LEU A 229 2.75 19.40 -5.95
N THR A 230 1.76 18.64 -5.50
CA THR A 230 0.76 19.11 -4.53
C THR A 230 1.10 18.61 -3.13
N ILE A 231 1.36 19.55 -2.23
CA ILE A 231 1.69 19.29 -0.83
C ILE A 231 0.38 19.30 -0.03
N ASN A 232 -0.05 18.12 0.42
CA ASN A 232 -1.31 17.92 1.13
C ASN A 232 -1.17 17.83 2.66
N LYS A 233 0.04 17.89 3.22
CA LYS A 233 0.27 17.85 4.68
C LYS A 233 0.98 19.11 5.14
N HIS A 234 0.65 19.57 6.35
CA HIS A 234 1.21 20.80 6.91
C HIS A 234 2.71 20.68 7.15
N THR A 235 3.53 21.62 6.69
CA THR A 235 4.97 21.68 7.05
C THR A 235 5.34 23.05 7.62
N ILE A 236 6.21 23.05 8.63
CA ILE A 236 6.74 24.28 9.26
C ILE A 236 7.71 24.98 8.31
N MET A 237 8.43 24.23 7.46
CA MET A 237 9.44 24.76 6.53
C MET A 237 9.00 24.55 5.08
N LEU A 238 7.88 25.14 4.69
CA LEU A 238 7.30 24.97 3.35
C LEU A 238 8.30 25.29 2.23
N SER A 239 8.96 26.45 2.28
CA SER A 239 9.89 26.87 1.21
C SER A 239 11.04 25.88 1.00
N ARG A 240 11.58 25.32 2.09
CA ARG A 240 12.65 24.31 2.01
C ARG A 240 12.14 23.03 1.36
N LEU A 241 10.97 22.56 1.78
CA LEU A 241 10.34 21.40 1.17
C LEU A 241 10.07 21.64 -0.33
N GLU A 242 9.56 22.81 -0.70
CA GLU A 242 9.30 23.15 -2.10
C GLU A 242 10.57 23.14 -2.96
N ASP A 243 11.68 23.65 -2.43
CA ASP A 243 12.98 23.64 -3.12
C ASP A 243 13.50 22.21 -3.29
N ASP A 244 13.43 21.38 -2.24
CA ASP A 244 13.87 20.00 -2.28
C ASP A 244 13.04 19.16 -3.27
N LEU A 245 11.71 19.30 -3.23
CA LEU A 245 10.78 18.64 -4.15
C LEU A 245 11.05 19.03 -5.61
N ARG A 246 11.20 20.33 -5.90
CA ARG A 246 11.51 20.81 -7.26
C ARG A 246 12.84 20.29 -7.77
N LYS A 247 13.85 20.23 -6.90
CA LYS A 247 15.18 19.70 -7.24
C LYS A 247 15.15 18.21 -7.59
N ILE A 248 14.36 17.42 -6.87
CA ILE A 248 14.22 15.98 -7.15
C ILE A 248 13.45 15.78 -8.46
N ALA A 249 12.29 16.43 -8.60
CA ALA A 249 11.47 16.33 -9.82
C ALA A 249 12.24 16.77 -11.08
N GLY A 250 13.01 17.86 -11.00
CA GLY A 250 13.79 18.39 -12.12
C GLY A 250 14.96 17.50 -12.58
N ARG A 251 15.29 16.43 -11.84
CA ARG A 251 16.29 15.42 -12.26
C ARG A 251 15.68 14.28 -13.07
N VAL A 252 14.36 14.17 -13.10
CA VAL A 252 13.67 13.13 -13.86
C VAL A 252 13.65 13.50 -15.34
N GLU A 253 14.00 12.54 -16.19
CA GLU A 253 14.03 12.74 -17.64
C GLU A 253 12.63 13.13 -18.16
N GLY A 254 12.58 14.11 -19.07
CA GLY A 254 11.32 14.61 -19.63
C GLY A 254 10.63 15.71 -18.83
N VAL A 255 11.11 16.07 -17.64
CA VAL A 255 10.61 17.23 -16.89
C VAL A 255 11.23 18.52 -17.43
N ALA A 256 10.40 19.41 -17.96
CA ALA A 256 10.82 20.74 -18.44
C ALA A 256 10.70 21.80 -17.34
N GLU A 257 9.67 21.69 -16.50
CA GLU A 257 9.38 22.63 -15.42
C GLU A 257 8.75 21.87 -14.25
N ALA A 258 9.14 22.20 -13.02
CA ALA A 258 8.55 21.65 -11.80
C ALA A 258 8.07 22.80 -10.90
N GLU A 259 6.79 22.79 -10.55
CA GLU A 259 6.16 23.74 -9.63
C GLU A 259 5.53 23.03 -8.43
N THR A 260 5.39 23.76 -7.33
CA THR A 260 4.74 23.28 -6.12
C THR A 260 3.47 24.07 -5.86
N LYS A 261 2.47 23.41 -5.28
CA LYS A 261 1.28 24.07 -4.75
C LYS A 261 0.81 23.39 -3.48
N VAL A 262 0.11 24.16 -2.66
CA VAL A 262 -0.54 23.66 -1.45
C VAL A 262 -1.91 23.10 -1.82
N GLY A 263 -2.20 21.88 -1.40
CA GLY A 263 -3.49 21.23 -1.62
C GLY A 263 -4.49 21.44 -0.48
N PRO A 264 -5.75 21.01 -0.66
CA PRO A 264 -6.83 21.24 0.32
C PRO A 264 -6.58 20.54 1.67
N GLY A 265 -5.77 19.48 1.70
CA GLY A 265 -5.42 18.75 2.93
C GLY A 265 -4.41 19.47 3.83
N PHE A 266 -3.71 20.51 3.35
CA PHE A 266 -2.58 21.11 4.05
C PHE A 266 -2.90 21.70 5.42
N TYR A 267 -4.14 22.18 5.61
CA TYR A 267 -4.57 22.79 6.86
C TYR A 267 -5.18 21.78 7.86
N GLN A 268 -5.23 20.49 7.51
CA GLN A 268 -5.62 19.45 8.45
C GLN A 268 -4.48 19.22 9.46
N PRO A 269 -4.79 18.88 10.73
CA PRO A 269 -3.79 18.58 11.74
C PRO A 269 -3.05 17.28 11.38
N GLY A 270 -2.01 17.41 10.57
CA GLY A 270 -1.13 16.34 10.12
C GLY A 270 0.17 16.97 9.62
N VAL A 271 1.25 16.79 10.37
CA VAL A 271 2.55 17.36 10.02
C VAL A 271 3.21 16.49 8.95
N TYR A 272 3.59 17.08 7.82
CA TYR A 272 4.48 16.50 6.82
C TYR A 272 5.84 16.22 7.48
N ARG A 273 6.25 14.95 7.54
CA ARG A 273 7.51 14.51 8.14
C ARG A 273 8.31 13.72 7.11
N GLN A 274 9.59 14.05 7.01
CA GLN A 274 10.55 13.28 6.21
C GLN A 274 10.95 12.05 7.01
N LEU A 275 10.90 10.86 6.41
CA LEU A 275 11.28 9.63 7.09
C LEU A 275 12.81 9.55 7.28
N ASP A 276 13.25 9.34 8.51
CA ASP A 276 14.66 9.06 8.81
C ASP A 276 14.95 7.57 8.56
N PRO A 277 15.78 7.22 7.56
CA PRO A 277 16.08 5.83 7.24
C PRO A 277 16.83 5.09 8.36
N GLU A 278 17.39 5.78 9.35
CA GLU A 278 18.08 5.17 10.50
C GLU A 278 17.14 4.79 11.66
N MET A 279 15.86 5.15 11.59
CA MET A 279 14.89 4.91 12.65
C MET A 279 13.83 3.88 12.23
N PRO A 280 13.30 3.08 13.18
CA PRO A 280 12.24 2.13 12.85
C PRO A 280 10.97 2.88 12.44
N GLY A 281 10.43 2.52 11.28
CA GLY A 281 9.17 3.03 10.75
C GLY A 281 7.95 2.25 11.24
N ARG A 282 8.13 1.01 11.74
CA ARG A 282 7.07 0.16 12.28
C ARG A 282 7.38 -0.29 13.71
N VAL A 283 6.82 0.41 14.69
CA VAL A 283 6.98 0.10 16.12
C VAL A 283 5.65 -0.34 16.71
N LEU A 284 5.59 -1.51 17.35
CA LEU A 284 4.41 -1.90 18.12
C LEU A 284 4.66 -1.68 19.61
N LEU A 285 3.81 -0.88 20.25
CA LEU A 285 3.79 -0.68 21.69
C LEU A 285 2.72 -1.58 22.31
N VAL A 286 3.08 -2.40 23.28
CA VAL A 286 2.20 -3.39 23.89
C VAL A 286 2.20 -3.18 25.39
N ASP A 287 1.12 -2.62 25.91
CA ASP A 287 0.97 -2.25 27.32
C ASP A 287 -0.50 -2.03 27.65
N ASP A 288 -0.98 -2.57 28.77
CA ASP A 288 -2.37 -2.41 29.21
C ASP A 288 -2.64 -1.05 29.86
N GLU A 289 -1.59 -0.33 30.27
CA GLU A 289 -1.66 1.04 30.77
C GLU A 289 -1.90 2.03 29.60
N LYS A 290 -3.18 2.20 29.23
CA LYS A 290 -3.61 3.05 28.09
C LYS A 290 -2.99 4.44 28.04
N GLU A 291 -2.94 5.14 29.17
CA GLU A 291 -2.40 6.50 29.24
C GLU A 291 -0.88 6.53 29.00
N PHE A 292 -0.16 5.56 29.55
CA PHE A 292 1.28 5.42 29.36
C PHE A 292 1.61 5.14 27.90
N VAL A 293 0.94 4.16 27.28
CA VAL A 293 1.23 3.73 25.92
C VAL A 293 0.82 4.79 24.88
N GLN A 294 -0.25 5.55 25.14
CA GLN A 294 -0.63 6.69 24.30
C GLN A 294 0.41 7.81 24.40
N THR A 295 0.81 8.18 25.61
CA THR A 295 1.86 9.20 25.84
C THR A 295 3.18 8.78 25.19
N LEU A 296 3.54 7.50 25.31
CA LEU A 296 4.75 6.96 24.67
C LEU A 296 4.64 7.03 23.15
N SER A 297 3.49 6.62 22.59
CA SER A 297 3.21 6.72 21.16
C SER A 297 3.40 8.16 20.67
N GLU A 298 2.76 9.15 21.29
CA GLU A 298 2.91 10.57 20.94
C GLU A 298 4.38 11.03 20.97
N ARG A 299 5.13 10.61 21.99
CA ARG A 299 6.56 10.97 22.13
C ARG A 299 7.46 10.31 21.09
N LEU A 300 7.13 9.10 20.65
CA LEU A 300 7.83 8.42 19.55
C LEU A 300 7.48 9.05 18.20
N GLN A 301 6.21 9.41 18.01
CA GLN A 301 5.77 10.13 16.83
C GLN A 301 6.50 11.48 16.69
N MET A 302 6.72 12.21 17.78
CA MET A 302 7.53 13.45 17.76
C MET A 302 9.01 13.23 17.37
N ARG A 303 9.48 11.98 17.36
CA ARG A 303 10.85 11.57 17.00
C ARG A 303 10.88 10.76 15.70
N ASP A 304 9.89 10.98 14.83
CA ASP A 304 9.77 10.36 13.51
C ASP A 304 9.71 8.82 13.52
N MET A 305 9.35 8.21 14.65
CA MET A 305 9.09 6.76 14.77
C MET A 305 7.58 6.49 14.70
N GLY A 306 7.19 5.64 13.75
CA GLY A 306 5.81 5.22 13.61
C GLY A 306 5.41 4.15 14.61
N SER A 307 4.43 4.44 15.46
CA SER A 307 3.97 3.53 16.50
C SER A 307 2.48 3.15 16.36
N THR A 308 2.21 1.85 16.49
CA THR A 308 0.87 1.28 16.70
C THR A 308 0.78 0.77 18.14
N VAL A 309 -0.42 0.81 18.73
CA VAL A 309 -0.65 0.43 20.12
C VAL A 309 -1.50 -0.84 20.20
N ALA A 310 -1.08 -1.78 21.04
CA ALA A 310 -1.88 -2.89 21.54
C ALA A 310 -2.02 -2.78 23.07
N TYR A 311 -3.22 -3.06 23.58
CA TYR A 311 -3.55 -2.94 25.00
C TYR A 311 -3.52 -4.27 25.75
N ASP A 312 -3.26 -5.38 25.05
CA ASP A 312 -3.11 -6.70 25.63
C ASP A 312 -2.31 -7.62 24.68
N GLY A 313 -1.88 -8.77 25.21
CA GLY A 313 -1.11 -9.74 24.45
C GLY A 313 -1.88 -10.38 23.28
N GLN A 314 -3.20 -10.49 23.36
CA GLN A 314 -4.00 -11.07 22.28
C GLN A 314 -4.08 -10.10 21.09
N GLN A 315 -4.31 -8.82 21.35
CA GLN A 315 -4.29 -7.77 20.35
C GLN A 315 -2.91 -7.64 19.70
N ALA A 316 -1.83 -7.74 20.49
CA ALA A 316 -0.47 -7.72 19.98
C ALA A 316 -0.20 -8.86 18.98
N LEU A 317 -0.57 -10.10 19.34
CA LEU A 317 -0.41 -11.26 18.46
C LEU A 317 -1.29 -11.18 17.21
N SER A 318 -2.52 -10.65 17.33
CA SER A 318 -3.38 -10.39 16.17
C SER A 318 -2.73 -9.39 15.21
N LEU A 319 -2.21 -8.27 15.72
CA LEU A 319 -1.54 -7.26 14.90
C LEU A 319 -0.27 -7.79 14.24
N LEU A 320 0.51 -8.61 14.95
CA LEU A 320 1.69 -9.31 14.41
C LEU A 320 1.34 -10.26 13.26
N SER A 321 0.21 -10.97 13.37
CA SER A 321 -0.27 -11.85 12.30
C SER A 321 -0.73 -11.08 11.07
N GLU A 322 -1.18 -9.83 11.25
CA GLU A 322 -1.52 -8.92 10.17
C GLU A 322 -0.26 -8.31 9.55
N GLU A 323 0.60 -7.67 10.33
CA GLU A 323 1.78 -6.96 9.85
C GLU A 323 2.93 -7.00 10.85
N GLU A 324 4.11 -7.46 10.42
CA GLU A 324 5.28 -7.56 11.29
C GLU A 324 5.90 -6.17 11.56
N PRO A 325 5.94 -5.71 12.82
CA PRO A 325 6.70 -4.54 13.20
C PRO A 325 8.21 -4.84 13.16
N GLU A 326 9.02 -3.80 13.06
CA GLU A 326 10.49 -3.92 13.14
C GLU A 326 10.94 -4.05 14.59
N VAL A 327 10.31 -3.26 15.48
CA VAL A 327 10.60 -3.23 16.90
C VAL A 327 9.30 -3.30 17.69
N ILE A 328 9.29 -4.11 18.75
CA ILE A 328 8.21 -4.18 19.73
C ILE A 328 8.72 -3.64 21.07
N VAL A 329 7.96 -2.76 21.70
CA VAL A 329 8.13 -2.39 23.10
C VAL A 329 7.03 -3.10 23.88
N LEU A 330 7.41 -4.05 24.74
CA LEU A 330 6.50 -4.99 25.39
C LEU A 330 6.54 -4.85 26.91
N ASP A 331 5.41 -4.57 27.55
CA ASP A 331 5.27 -4.74 28.99
C ASP A 331 5.10 -6.22 29.36
N LEU A 332 5.54 -6.58 30.57
CA LEU A 332 5.41 -7.95 31.08
C LEU A 332 4.07 -8.20 31.76
N ARG A 333 3.55 -7.22 32.51
CA ARG A 333 2.42 -7.38 33.41
C ARG A 333 1.12 -6.93 32.74
N MET A 334 0.60 -7.79 31.88
CA MET A 334 -0.68 -7.55 31.20
C MET A 334 -1.76 -8.57 31.59
N PRO A 335 -3.05 -8.19 31.55
CA PRO A 335 -4.16 -9.12 31.72
C PRO A 335 -4.25 -10.10 30.55
N GLY A 336 -4.71 -11.31 30.85
CA GLY A 336 -4.88 -12.36 29.84
C GLY A 336 -3.57 -13.08 29.53
N ILE A 337 -2.98 -12.77 28.37
CA ILE A 337 -1.69 -13.36 27.96
C ILE A 337 -0.56 -12.52 28.54
N ASP A 338 0.23 -13.12 29.42
CA ASP A 338 1.39 -12.48 30.04
C ASP A 338 2.48 -12.12 29.02
N GLY A 339 3.21 -11.02 29.26
CA GLY A 339 4.20 -10.52 28.30
C GLY A 339 5.37 -11.49 28.04
N ILE A 340 5.73 -12.34 29.00
CA ILE A 340 6.76 -13.38 28.77
C ILE A 340 6.26 -14.40 27.74
N GLU A 341 4.98 -14.77 27.81
CA GLU A 341 4.37 -15.68 26.83
C GLU A 341 4.27 -15.03 25.44
N VAL A 342 3.93 -13.75 25.37
CA VAL A 342 3.94 -12.97 24.13
C VAL A 342 5.34 -12.95 23.51
N LEU A 343 6.37 -12.63 24.30
CA LEU A 343 7.78 -12.65 23.86
C LEU A 343 8.19 -14.01 23.31
N ARG A 344 7.82 -15.09 24.02
CA ARG A 344 8.13 -16.46 23.60
C ARG A 344 7.54 -16.78 22.23
N ARG A 345 6.27 -16.43 22.00
CA ARG A 345 5.60 -16.65 20.71
C ARG A 345 6.21 -15.81 19.60
N ILE A 346 6.48 -14.53 19.86
CA ILE A 346 7.13 -13.64 18.89
C ILE A 346 8.48 -14.22 18.46
N LYS A 347 9.32 -14.68 19.39
CA LYS A 347 10.63 -15.21 19.04
C LYS A 347 10.59 -16.59 18.39
N GLN A 348 9.49 -17.33 18.51
CA GLN A 348 9.26 -18.58 17.80
C GLN A 348 8.73 -18.36 16.37
N GLU A 349 7.74 -17.48 16.21
CA GLU A 349 6.97 -17.31 14.97
C GLU A 349 7.49 -16.15 14.10
N HIS A 350 8.08 -15.12 14.71
CA HIS A 350 8.47 -13.85 14.08
C HIS A 350 9.93 -13.49 14.40
N GLN A 351 10.87 -14.35 13.98
CA GLN A 351 12.30 -14.25 14.32
C GLN A 351 12.99 -12.96 13.86
N ASN A 352 12.41 -12.28 12.86
CA ASN A 352 12.94 -11.02 12.32
C ASN A 352 12.59 -9.80 13.17
N VAL A 353 11.68 -9.94 14.14
CA VAL A 353 11.22 -8.85 14.99
C VAL A 353 12.10 -8.74 16.23
N GLU A 354 12.53 -7.52 16.56
CA GLU A 354 13.25 -7.27 17.81
C GLU A 354 12.31 -6.77 18.91
N VAL A 355 12.48 -7.31 20.12
CA VAL A 355 11.60 -7.03 21.26
C VAL A 355 12.40 -6.37 22.37
N ILE A 356 11.98 -5.18 22.77
CA ILE A 356 12.48 -4.46 23.94
C ILE A 356 11.43 -4.63 25.03
N VAL A 357 11.81 -5.28 26.14
CA VAL A 357 10.94 -5.37 27.31
C VAL A 357 11.01 -4.06 28.06
N LEU A 358 9.87 -3.46 28.37
CA LEU A 358 9.75 -2.23 29.14
C LEU A 358 8.69 -2.41 30.23
N THR A 359 9.12 -2.60 31.48
CA THR A 359 8.17 -2.89 32.57
C THR A 359 8.45 -2.13 33.87
N GLY A 360 7.39 -1.80 34.61
CA GLY A 360 7.50 -1.22 35.95
C GLY A 360 7.65 -2.25 37.07
N HIS A 361 7.35 -3.52 36.79
CA HIS A 361 7.19 -4.57 37.81
C HIS A 361 7.91 -5.87 37.43
N GLY A 362 9.23 -5.78 37.31
CA GLY A 362 10.11 -6.89 36.94
C GLY A 362 11.09 -7.28 38.03
N SER A 363 11.26 -8.59 38.25
CA SER A 363 12.34 -9.13 39.07
C SER A 363 13.62 -9.38 38.25
N GLU A 364 14.77 -9.55 38.89
CA GLU A 364 16.02 -9.92 38.18
C GLU A 364 15.86 -11.26 37.46
N LYS A 365 15.07 -12.17 38.03
CA LYS A 365 14.72 -13.45 37.40
C LYS A 365 13.89 -13.25 36.12
N ASP A 366 12.93 -12.33 36.13
CA ASP A 366 12.13 -12.03 34.93
C ASP A 366 13.02 -11.45 33.83
N ARG A 367 14.00 -10.62 34.20
CA ARG A 367 15.00 -10.09 33.27
C ARG A 367 15.84 -11.20 32.65
N GLU A 368 16.39 -12.11 33.45
CA GLU A 368 17.16 -13.26 32.97
C GLU A 368 16.34 -14.08 31.96
N VAL A 369 15.10 -14.44 32.31
CA VAL A 369 14.18 -15.19 31.44
C VAL A 369 13.92 -14.46 30.12
N CYS A 370 13.64 -13.15 30.16
CA CYS A 370 13.37 -12.38 28.95
C CYS A 370 14.58 -12.33 28.01
N MET A 371 15.78 -12.14 28.57
CA MET A 371 17.01 -12.11 27.78
C MET A 371 17.34 -13.48 27.19
N GLU A 372 17.12 -14.58 27.93
CA GLU A 372 17.28 -15.96 27.44
C GLU A 372 16.31 -16.30 26.31
N LEU A 373 15.06 -15.80 26.38
CA LEU A 373 14.08 -15.94 25.30
C LEU A 373 14.44 -15.13 24.05
N GLY A 374 15.46 -14.26 24.12
CA GLY A 374 15.97 -13.50 22.98
C GLY A 374 15.44 -12.07 22.89
N ALA A 375 14.95 -11.49 24.00
CA ALA A 375 14.71 -10.05 24.06
C ALA A 375 15.99 -9.28 23.70
N PHE A 376 15.84 -8.21 22.91
CA PHE A 376 16.95 -7.35 22.53
C PHE A 376 17.49 -6.56 23.72
N ALA A 377 16.57 -6.03 24.53
CA ALA A 377 16.89 -5.25 25.71
C ALA A 377 15.77 -5.37 26.76
N TYR A 378 16.15 -5.08 28.00
CA TYR A 378 15.24 -5.02 29.14
C TYR A 378 15.41 -3.67 29.83
N LEU A 379 14.33 -2.89 29.90
CA LEU A 379 14.29 -1.55 30.47
C LEU A 379 13.21 -1.49 31.56
N GLN A 380 13.46 -0.70 32.60
CA GLN A 380 12.51 -0.47 33.69
C GLN A 380 11.78 0.86 33.51
N LYS A 381 10.47 0.87 33.81
CA LYS A 381 9.69 2.11 33.95
C LYS A 381 10.05 2.79 35.29
N PRO A 382 10.14 4.14 35.36
CA PRO A 382 10.05 5.08 34.24
C PRO A 382 11.34 5.04 33.39
N VAL A 383 11.17 5.06 32.07
CA VAL A 383 12.29 5.07 31.12
C VAL A 383 12.51 6.47 30.56
N ASP A 384 13.79 6.83 30.41
CA ASP A 384 14.18 8.03 29.68
C ASP A 384 13.94 7.83 28.17
N MET A 385 13.31 8.82 27.52
CA MET A 385 12.94 8.72 26.10
C MET A 385 14.14 8.62 25.16
N GLU A 386 15.26 9.25 25.51
CA GLU A 386 16.47 9.21 24.70
C GLU A 386 17.12 7.84 24.80
N ARG A 387 17.15 7.26 26.00
CA ARG A 387 17.58 5.86 26.20
C ARG A 387 16.72 4.87 25.43
N LEU A 388 15.39 5.01 25.46
CA LEU A 388 14.49 4.13 24.73
C LEU A 388 14.70 4.28 23.21
N SER A 389 14.75 5.52 22.71
CA SER A 389 14.97 5.82 21.29
C SER A 389 16.29 5.23 20.76
N GLN A 390 17.38 5.38 21.51
CA GLN A 390 18.67 4.78 21.15
C GLN A 390 18.61 3.24 21.15
N THR A 391 17.91 2.65 22.11
CA THR A 391 17.74 1.20 22.17
C THR A 391 16.93 0.69 20.97
N MET A 392 15.87 1.40 20.59
CA MET A 392 15.06 1.10 19.40
C MET A 392 15.86 1.24 18.11
N GLN A 393 16.70 2.27 17.98
CA GLN A 393 17.60 2.44 16.84
C GLN A 393 18.58 1.27 16.71
N GLN A 394 19.18 0.83 17.82
CA GLN A 394 20.09 -0.32 17.82
C GLN A 394 19.37 -1.63 17.46
N ALA A 395 18.15 -1.83 17.99
CA ALA A 395 17.31 -2.96 17.64
C ALA A 395 16.99 -2.96 16.13
N TYR A 396 16.62 -1.79 15.60
CA TYR A 396 16.31 -1.62 14.18
C TYR A 396 17.50 -1.91 13.27
N ARG A 397 18.70 -1.44 13.61
CA ARG A 397 19.93 -1.76 12.86
C ARG A 397 20.18 -3.26 12.77
N LYS A 398 19.88 -4.00 13.83
CA LYS A 398 19.99 -5.48 13.84
C LYS A 398 18.96 -6.14 12.92
N VAL A 399 17.75 -5.58 12.83
CA VAL A 399 16.74 -6.01 11.85
C VAL A 399 17.22 -5.76 10.42
N LYS A 400 17.74 -4.55 10.13
CA LYS A 400 18.30 -4.20 8.82
C LYS A 400 19.45 -5.13 8.41
N ALA A 401 20.41 -5.38 9.30
CA ALA A 401 21.56 -6.25 9.02
C ALA A 401 21.17 -7.71 8.71
N ARG A 402 20.00 -8.17 9.17
CA ARG A 402 19.46 -9.50 8.82
C ARG A 402 18.76 -9.50 7.46
N ALA A 403 18.13 -8.38 7.10
CA ALA A 403 17.42 -8.22 5.84
C ALA A 403 18.37 -8.02 4.64
N ASP A 404 19.52 -7.39 4.85
CA ASP A 404 20.54 -7.17 3.81
C ASP A 404 21.97 -7.42 4.36
N PRO A 405 22.56 -8.62 4.12
CA PRO A 405 23.87 -8.99 4.67
C PRO A 405 25.05 -8.15 4.14
N ASN A 406 24.86 -7.40 3.04
CA ASN A 406 25.92 -6.62 2.40
C ASN A 406 26.11 -5.22 3.01
N ASP A 407 25.17 -4.72 3.82
CA ASP A 407 25.24 -3.38 4.45
C ASP A 407 26.03 -3.39 5.78
N ALA A 408 26.39 -4.57 6.29
CA ALA A 408 27.01 -4.75 7.60
C ALA A 408 28.46 -4.22 7.71
N ASP A 409 29.13 -3.95 6.59
CA ASP A 409 30.53 -3.51 6.57
C ASP A 409 30.72 -2.00 6.82
N HIS A 410 29.69 -1.16 6.63
CA HIS A 410 29.80 0.28 6.88
C HIS A 410 29.68 0.68 8.36
N ALA A 411 29.20 -0.22 9.24
CA ALA A 411 29.00 0.08 10.65
C ALA A 411 30.25 -0.08 11.54
N LYS A 412 31.38 -0.57 10.99
CA LYS A 412 32.62 -0.82 11.74
C LYS A 412 33.64 0.32 11.71
N GLU A 413 33.45 1.37 10.92
CA GLU A 413 34.46 2.44 10.74
C GLU A 413 34.22 3.71 11.58
N GLY A 414 33.31 3.67 12.56
CA GLY A 414 32.92 4.86 13.35
C GLY A 414 33.18 4.80 14.86
N GLN A 415 34.16 4.03 15.35
CA GLN A 415 34.61 4.08 16.75
C GLN A 415 35.84 4.94 16.93
#